data_AF-A0A358A1U4-F1
#
_entry.id   AF-A0A358A1U4-F1
#
_cell.length_a   1.000
_cell.length_b   1.000
_cell.length_c   1.000
_cell.angle_alpha   90.00
_cell.angle_beta   90.00
_cell.angle_gamma   90.00
#
_symmetry.space_group_name_H-M   'P 1'
#
loop_
_entity.id
_entity.type
_entity.pdbx_description
1 polymer ?
#
loop_
_entity_poly.entity_id
_entity_poly.type
_entity_poly.pdbx_seq_one_letter_code
_entity_poly.pdbx_strand_id
1 'polypeptide(L)'
;MNAPVRVAVTGAAGQIGYSLLFRIASGSMLGPDQPVILQLLEIPPAMGALEGVAMELNDGAFPLLAGMTLSDDPNAAFDGANIGMLVGSRPRSKGMERKDL
;
A
#
# COMPACT_ATOMS: atom_id res chain seq x y z
N MET A 1 -14.78 8.42 17.13
CA MET A 1 -13.68 8.11 16.20
C MET A 1 -14.14 8.49 14.80
N ASN A 2 -13.27 9.12 14.01
CA ASN A 2 -13.57 9.45 12.62
C ASN A 2 -13.79 8.16 11.80
N ALA A 3 -14.60 8.25 10.74
CA ALA A 3 -14.73 7.13 9.81
C ALA A 3 -13.37 6.82 9.17
N PRO A 4 -12.97 5.54 9.04
CA PRO A 4 -11.69 5.20 8.43
C PRO A 4 -11.60 5.65 6.96
N VAL A 5 -10.44 6.20 6.58
CA VAL A 5 -10.13 6.58 5.19
C VAL A 5 -9.44 5.40 4.50
N ARG A 6 -9.90 5.04 3.31
CA ARG A 6 -9.33 3.97 2.49
C ARG A 6 -8.19 4.50 1.63
N VAL A 7 -7.00 3.93 1.81
CA VAL A 7 -5.78 4.32 1.10
C VAL A 7 -5.27 3.14 0.29
N ALA A 8 -5.40 3.23 -1.04
CA ALA A 8 -4.85 2.24 -1.95
C ALA A 8 -3.38 2.54 -2.24
N VAL A 9 -2.51 1.53 -2.16
CA VAL A 9 -1.07 1.65 -2.42
C VAL A 9 -0.63 0.55 -3.37
N THR A 10 -0.12 0.93 -4.53
CA THR A 10 0.43 -0.01 -5.54
C THR A 10 1.92 -0.23 -5.33
N GLY A 11 2.46 -1.37 -5.77
CA GLY A 11 3.88 -1.68 -5.54
C GLY A 11 4.20 -1.74 -4.04
N ALA A 12 3.23 -2.19 -3.25
CA ALA A 12 3.22 -2.09 -1.79
C ALA A 12 4.33 -2.91 -1.12
N ALA A 13 4.83 -3.97 -1.77
CA ALA A 13 5.95 -4.76 -1.26
C ALA A 13 7.33 -4.19 -1.67
N GLY A 14 7.35 -3.15 -2.50
CA GLY A 14 8.58 -2.47 -2.89
C GLY A 14 9.19 -1.61 -1.79
N GLN A 15 10.44 -1.16 -1.97
CA GLN A 15 11.21 -0.38 -0.98
C GLN A 15 10.50 0.92 -0.55
N ILE A 16 9.87 1.63 -1.49
CA ILE A 16 9.10 2.84 -1.19
C ILE A 16 7.84 2.47 -0.39
N GLY A 17 7.12 1.41 -0.79
CA GLY A 17 5.98 0.88 -0.05
C GLY A 17 6.36 0.55 1.39
N TYR A 18 7.44 -0.20 1.58
CA TYR A 18 7.96 -0.58 2.89
C TYR A 18 8.25 0.62 3.79
N SER A 19 8.76 1.73 3.27
CA SER A 19 8.98 2.94 4.09
C SER A 19 7.70 3.76 4.31
N LEU A 20 6.78 3.72 3.36
CA LEU A 20 5.57 4.54 3.32
C LEU A 20 4.48 3.98 4.23
N LEU A 21 4.20 2.68 4.17
CA LEU A 21 3.02 2.06 4.77
C LEU A 21 2.98 2.24 6.30
N PHE A 22 4.11 2.06 6.99
CA PHE A 22 4.20 2.25 8.45
C PHE A 22 3.98 3.70 8.86
N ARG A 23 4.36 4.67 8.01
CA ARG A 23 4.11 6.09 8.26
C ARG A 23 2.65 6.46 8.03
N ILE A 24 1.97 5.79 7.09
CA ILE A 24 0.52 5.94 6.92
C ILE A 24 -0.19 5.34 8.14
N ALA A 25 0.15 4.11 8.51
CA ALA A 25 -0.46 3.40 9.64
C ALA A 25 -0.24 4.11 10.99
N SER A 26 0.87 4.83 11.16
CA SER A 26 1.14 5.65 12.35
C SER A 26 0.38 6.98 12.41
N GLY A 27 -0.38 7.34 11.38
CA GLY A 27 -1.09 8.61 11.28
C GLY A 27 -0.24 9.77 10.76
N SER A 28 1.02 9.55 10.37
CA SER A 28 1.90 10.63 9.89
C SER A 28 1.42 11.29 8.60
N MET A 29 0.57 10.61 7.81
CA MET A 29 0.04 11.14 6.55
C MET A 29 -1.25 11.96 6.72
N LEU A 30 -2.19 11.46 7.53
CA LEU A 30 -3.55 12.01 7.62
C LEU A 30 -3.87 12.61 9.00
N GLY A 31 -2.91 12.58 9.93
CA GLY A 31 -3.05 13.08 11.29
C GLY A 31 -3.26 11.98 12.32
N PRO A 32 -3.04 12.31 13.62
CA PRO A 32 -3.03 11.34 14.71
C PRO A 32 -4.42 10.80 15.10
N ASP A 33 -5.49 11.38 14.56
CA ASP A 33 -6.88 11.04 14.90
C ASP A 33 -7.67 10.43 13.73
N GLN A 34 -6.99 10.11 12.62
CA GLN A 34 -7.63 9.59 11.42
C GLN A 34 -7.30 8.10 11.22
N PRO A 35 -8.24 7.18 11.51
CA PRO A 35 -8.08 5.78 11.18
C PRO A 35 -7.96 5.57 9.67
N VAL A 36 -7.22 4.54 9.27
CA VAL A 36 -6.98 4.19 7.87
C VAL A 36 -7.24 2.72 7.61
N ILE A 37 -7.71 2.41 6.40
CA ILE A 37 -7.73 1.06 5.85
C ILE A 37 -6.73 1.04 4.70
N LEU A 38 -5.72 0.19 4.80
CA LEU A 38 -4.73 0.04 3.73
C LEU A 38 -5.21 -0.99 2.70
N GLN A 39 -5.28 -0.60 1.44
CA GLN A 39 -5.60 -1.49 0.32
C GLN A 39 -4.34 -1.65 -0.52
N LEU A 40 -3.68 -2.78 -0.37
CA LEU A 40 -2.34 -3.00 -0.88
C LEU A 40 -2.39 -3.83 -2.16
N LEU A 41 -1.86 -3.25 -3.24
CA LEU A 41 -1.78 -3.88 -4.55
C LEU A 41 -0.34 -4.26 -4.87
N GLU A 42 -0.15 -5.52 -5.28
CA GLU A 42 1.09 -5.99 -5.88
C GLU A 42 0.82 -6.83 -7.13
N ILE A 43 1.88 -7.12 -7.87
CA ILE A 43 1.81 -8.11 -8.94
C ILE A 43 1.78 -9.54 -8.35
N PRO A 44 1.20 -10.54 -9.05
CA PRO A 44 1.09 -11.91 -8.53
C PRO A 44 2.42 -12.50 -8.01
N PRO A 45 3.59 -12.30 -8.67
CA PRO A 45 4.86 -12.81 -8.16
C PRO A 45 5.33 -12.17 -6.84
N ALA A 46 4.81 -11.01 -6.46
CA ALA A 46 5.20 -10.27 -5.27
C ALA A 46 4.22 -10.45 -4.10
N MET A 47 3.14 -11.24 -4.27
CA MET A 47 2.12 -11.42 -3.23
C MET A 47 2.66 -12.04 -1.94
N GLY A 48 3.61 -12.99 -2.03
CA GLY A 48 4.25 -13.53 -0.82
C GLY A 48 5.08 -12.50 -0.05
N ALA A 49 5.73 -11.56 -0.76
CA ALA A 49 6.41 -10.44 -0.11
C ALA A 49 5.41 -9.46 0.50
N LEU A 50 4.27 -9.23 -0.17
CA LEU A 50 3.20 -8.38 0.34
C LEU A 50 2.58 -8.95 1.62
N GLU A 51 2.37 -10.26 1.69
CA GLU A 51 1.94 -10.95 2.92
C GLU A 51 2.91 -10.70 4.07
N GLY A 52 4.22 -10.77 3.81
CA GLY A 52 5.25 -10.43 4.81
C GLY A 52 5.12 -9.00 5.33
N VAL A 53 4.94 -8.02 4.43
CA VAL A 53 4.73 -6.61 4.81
C VAL A 53 3.46 -6.45 5.66
N ALA A 54 2.39 -7.18 5.35
CA ALA A 54 1.16 -7.16 6.15
C ALA A 54 1.34 -7.80 7.53
N MET A 55 2.15 -8.85 7.66
CA MET A 55 2.53 -9.41 8.97
C MET A 55 3.25 -8.35 9.81
N GLU A 56 4.22 -7.65 9.24
CA GLU A 56 4.95 -6.59 9.95
C GLU A 56 4.06 -5.40 10.35
N LEU A 57 3.09 -5.03 9.51
CA LEU A 57 2.10 -3.99 9.84
C LEU A 57 1.18 -4.41 10.99
N ASN A 58 0.78 -5.69 11.04
CA ASN A 58 0.02 -6.24 12.16
C ASN A 58 0.85 -6.24 13.45
N ASP A 59 2.11 -6.67 13.38
CA ASP A 59 3.04 -6.67 14.52
C ASP A 59 3.36 -5.25 15.02
N GLY A 60 3.28 -4.26 14.14
CA GLY A 60 3.38 -2.84 14.48
C GLY A 60 2.26 -2.32 15.40
N ALA A 61 1.17 -3.08 15.58
CA ALA A 61 0.06 -2.80 16.49
C ALA A 61 -0.46 -1.34 16.42
N PHE A 62 -0.51 -0.79 15.20
CA PHE A 62 -0.89 0.60 14.99
C PHE A 62 -2.36 0.85 15.34
N PRO A 63 -2.66 1.75 16.31
CA PRO A 63 -4.05 1.97 16.74
C PRO A 63 -4.93 2.61 15.66
N LEU A 64 -4.33 3.27 14.66
CA LEU A 64 -5.04 3.89 13.54
C LEU A 64 -5.23 2.94 12.35
N LEU A 65 -4.59 1.78 12.33
CA LEU A 65 -4.76 0.80 11.25
C LEU A 65 -6.04 -0.01 11.50
N ALA A 66 -7.15 0.47 10.95
CA ALA A 66 -8.47 -0.12 11.14
C ALA A 66 -8.68 -1.39 10.30
N GLY A 67 -7.85 -1.62 9.29
CA GLY A 67 -7.91 -2.83 8.47
C GLY A 67 -6.91 -2.81 7.32
N MET A 68 -6.76 -3.98 6.71
CA MET A 68 -5.92 -4.18 5.53
C MET A 68 -6.62 -5.08 4.51
N THR A 69 -6.34 -4.87 3.23
CA THR A 69 -6.70 -5.76 2.14
C THR A 69 -5.48 -5.93 1.25
N LEU A 70 -5.16 -7.17 0.89
CA LEU A 70 -4.06 -7.51 -0.01
C LEU A 70 -4.68 -8.06 -1.29
N SER A 71 -4.22 -7.61 -2.44
CA SER A 71 -4.73 -8.09 -3.72
C SER A 71 -3.69 -7.96 -4.83
N ASP A 72 -3.83 -8.79 -5.85
CA ASP A 72 -3.21 -8.64 -7.15
C ASP A 72 -4.19 -8.15 -8.24
N ASP A 73 -5.45 -7.92 -7.88
CA ASP A 73 -6.47 -7.32 -8.74
C ASP A 73 -6.62 -5.82 -8.42
N PRO A 74 -6.31 -4.92 -9.37
CA PRO A 74 -6.52 -3.49 -9.20
C PRO A 74 -7.97 -3.13 -8.84
N ASN A 75 -8.98 -3.84 -9.37
CA ASN A 75 -10.37 -3.51 -9.09
C ASN A 75 -10.69 -3.72 -7.60
N ALA A 76 -10.22 -4.83 -7.04
CA ALA A 76 -10.36 -5.11 -5.61
C ALA A 76 -9.53 -4.13 -4.75
N ALA A 77 -8.31 -3.81 -5.16
CA ALA A 77 -7.44 -2.90 -4.41
C ALA A 77 -7.94 -1.44 -4.41
N PHE A 78 -8.61 -1.01 -5.47
CA PHE A 78 -9.14 0.36 -5.58
C PHE A 78 -10.61 0.49 -5.17
N ASP A 79 -11.29 -0.60 -4.83
CA ASP A 79 -12.71 -0.55 -4.46
C ASP A 79 -12.95 0.38 -3.26
N GLY A 80 -13.69 1.45 -3.51
CA GLY A 80 -13.99 2.49 -2.52
C GLY A 80 -12.79 3.28 -2.00
N ALA A 81 -11.63 3.24 -2.68
CA ALA A 81 -10.45 3.99 -2.26
C ALA A 81 -10.71 5.51 -2.26
N ASN A 82 -10.34 6.19 -1.18
CA ASN A 82 -10.41 7.65 -1.10
C ASN A 82 -9.12 8.29 -1.62
N ILE A 83 -7.99 7.62 -1.42
CA ILE A 83 -6.65 8.08 -1.81
C ILE A 83 -5.94 6.94 -2.53
N GLY A 84 -5.29 7.25 -3.65
CA GLY A 84 -4.45 6.32 -4.42
C GLY A 84 -2.98 6.74 -4.43
N MET A 85 -2.10 5.88 -3.92
CA MET A 85 -0.65 6.02 -3.93
C MET A 85 -0.06 5.10 -5.01
N LEU A 86 0.09 5.62 -6.21
CA LEU A 86 0.53 4.87 -7.40
C LEU A 86 2.07 4.76 -7.47
N VAL A 87 2.64 4.06 -6.50
CA VAL A 87 4.10 3.90 -6.35
C VAL A 87 4.68 2.85 -7.32
N GLY A 88 3.96 1.75 -7.55
CA GLY A 88 4.38 0.68 -8.44
C GLY A 88 4.48 1.15 -9.89
N SER A 89 5.62 0.91 -10.52
CA SER A 89 5.83 1.16 -11.95
C SER A 89 6.75 0.11 -12.54
N ARG A 90 6.76 0.00 -13.87
CA ARG A 90 7.64 -0.95 -14.57
C ARG A 90 9.11 -0.55 -14.34
N PRO A 91 9.95 -1.43 -13.76
CA PRO A 91 11.36 -1.11 -13.58
C PRO A 91 12.06 -1.02 -14.94
N ARG A 92 13.01 -0.09 -15.04
CA ARG A 92 13.87 0.01 -16.21
C ARG A 92 14.68 -1.26 -16.39
N SER A 93 14.58 -1.85 -17.57
CA SER A 93 15.39 -3.00 -17.99
C SER A 93 16.49 -2.56 -18.94
N LYS A 94 17.56 -3.37 -19.04
CA LYS A 94 18.68 -3.10 -19.94
C LYS A 94 18.17 -2.97 -21.38
N GLY A 95 18.53 -1.87 -22.05
CA GLY A 95 18.14 -1.60 -23.43
C GLY A 95 16.78 -0.94 -23.62
N MET A 96 16.03 -0.63 -22.55
CA MET A 96 14.79 0.15 -22.67
C MET A 96 15.08 1.61 -23.02
N GLU A 97 14.40 2.12 -24.04
CA GLU A 97 14.33 3.53 -24.36
C GLU A 97 13.25 4.23 -23.51
N ARG A 98 13.22 5.57 -23.54
CA ARG A 98 12.21 6.35 -22.81
C ARG A 98 10.77 6.03 -23.25
N LYS A 99 10.56 5.61 -24.51
CA LYS A 99 9.25 5.26 -25.05
C LYS A 99 8.71 3.90 -24.58
N ASP A 100 9.58 3.05 -24.02
CA ASP A 100 9.23 1.70 -23.56
C ASP A 100 8.77 1.68 -22.09
N LEU A 101 8.85 2.84 -21.42
CA LEU A 101 8.43 3.12 -20.05
C LEU A 101 7.00 3.62 -20.02
#